data_AF-A0AAD9SI14-F1
#
_entry.id   AF-A0AAD9SI14-F1
#
_cell.length_a   1.000
_cell.length_b   1.000
_cell.length_c   1.000
_cell.angle_alpha   90.00
_cell.angle_beta   90.00
_cell.angle_gamma   90.00
#
_symmetry.space_group_name_H-M   'P 1'
#
loop_
_entity.id
_entity.type
_entity.pdbx_description
1 polymer ?
#
loop_
_entity_poly.entity_id
_entity_poly.type
_entity_poly.pdbx_seq_one_letter_code
_entity_poly.pdbx_strand_id
1 'polypeptide(L)'
;MAFSRRSILGAMLACAQLAAAAPNPVAAAHPMITPPPSLDRRALERLEGRDLDFGGYLNSVFSSLGSGVSSFVASGVPQFFNDLPTGTAVESSLGISSSDLDASPTQALNVPPYANWTDQGWNLRIHGNIYKQPNISQDKLNDLANVFLIDTDITDLPEDQQNQARNLTSEIFVVQQDNEQVIIDIINDATVDPNTDSGAISAAGGTQNITMPFNTTEQGDFDSFVVLQNTTGPNGGHLLPGNETDRLQVLDLWVRGAETTGNATAYLVPPTGITIISDIDDILRVTKIYDPKEGLLNSFARPFTPWENMPEIYANWSKSIQNLHFHYLTTTPEQVTKNYMDFIYKTYPLGSFDTRPLNFSDVSATLSIRKFLLQKIFQTFPQRKFILVGDTSNSDIMSDYPEMVKDFPNQVQCIFLRNTSSTDSSDLFPYNTKGFNGIPQNQYMFFHNPNDLTNLDIVNGNCFNSSIVQNVTFQLQGPYGLGSAAGALAPPSWWKSVSWGLGLTLLVAAMST
;
A
#
# COMPACT_ATOMS: atom_id res chain seq x y z
N MET A 1 -49.94 87.98 3.14
CA MET A 1 -51.09 87.51 2.36
C MET A 1 -51.00 85.99 2.25
N ALA A 2 -52.14 85.34 2.46
CA ALA A 2 -52.30 83.89 2.54
C ALA A 2 -52.38 83.22 1.15
N PHE A 3 -52.65 81.91 1.20
CA PHE A 3 -52.93 80.90 0.17
C PHE A 3 -51.75 79.98 -0.18
N SER A 4 -51.87 78.67 -0.39
CA SER A 4 -52.74 77.57 0.07
C SER A 4 -52.50 76.39 -0.88
N ARG A 5 -52.39 75.18 -0.33
CA ARG A 5 -52.72 73.85 -0.89
C ARG A 5 -51.79 73.14 -1.90
N ARG A 6 -51.34 71.97 -1.41
CA ARG A 6 -51.46 70.59 -1.95
C ARG A 6 -50.50 70.11 -3.06
N SER A 7 -49.65 69.18 -2.60
CA SER A 7 -49.52 67.79 -3.07
C SER A 7 -49.15 67.52 -4.52
N ILE A 8 -47.90 67.10 -4.76
CA ILE A 8 -47.58 66.00 -5.68
C ILE A 8 -46.53 65.11 -5.01
N LEU A 9 -46.92 63.85 -4.81
CA LEU A 9 -46.09 62.71 -4.44
C LEU A 9 -45.11 62.44 -5.59
N GLY A 10 -43.80 62.53 -5.34
CA GLY A 10 -42.76 62.05 -6.24
C GLY A 10 -41.88 61.08 -5.47
N ALA A 11 -42.06 59.78 -5.71
CA ALA A 11 -41.27 58.72 -5.11
C ALA A 11 -39.84 58.75 -5.66
N MET A 12 -38.87 59.12 -4.83
CA MET A 12 -37.48 58.68 -4.99
C MET A 12 -37.25 57.55 -3.99
N LEU A 13 -37.27 56.31 -4.46
CA LEU A 13 -36.68 55.19 -3.74
C LEU A 13 -35.16 55.42 -3.70
N ALA A 14 -34.65 55.83 -2.55
CA ALA A 14 -33.27 55.58 -2.19
C ALA A 14 -33.14 54.10 -1.83
N CYS A 15 -32.63 53.27 -2.74
CA CYS A 15 -32.09 51.97 -2.38
C CYS A 15 -30.83 52.21 -1.54
N ALA A 16 -30.98 52.18 -0.22
CA ALA A 16 -29.86 51.91 0.66
C ALA A 16 -29.42 50.46 0.38
N GLN A 17 -28.36 50.29 -0.40
CA GLN A 17 -27.63 49.03 -0.45
C GLN A 17 -27.01 48.81 0.93
N LEU A 18 -27.61 47.90 1.70
CA LEU A 18 -26.93 47.21 2.78
C LEU A 18 -25.71 46.51 2.15
N ALA A 19 -24.53 47.07 2.33
CA ALA A 19 -23.28 46.36 2.08
C ALA A 19 -23.27 45.13 3.01
N ALA A 20 -23.53 43.96 2.44
CA ALA A 20 -23.31 42.70 3.13
C ALA A 20 -21.82 42.62 3.47
N ALA A 21 -21.51 42.45 4.75
CA ALA A 21 -20.15 42.18 5.20
C ALA A 21 -19.62 40.96 4.42
N ALA A 22 -18.43 41.11 3.83
CA ALA A 22 -17.73 39.98 3.23
C ALA A 22 -17.57 38.88 4.30
N PRO A 23 -17.81 37.59 3.95
CA PRO A 23 -17.56 36.52 4.89
C PRO A 23 -16.07 36.53 5.26
N ASN A 24 -15.78 36.49 6.57
CA ASN A 24 -14.41 36.33 7.07
C ASN A 24 -13.77 35.11 6.41
N PRO A 25 -12.47 35.16 6.06
CA PRO A 25 -11.77 33.98 5.57
C PRO A 25 -11.88 32.88 6.62
N VAL A 26 -12.48 31.76 6.20
CA VAL A 26 -12.55 30.55 7.03
C VAL A 26 -11.12 30.08 7.22
N ALA A 27 -10.63 30.11 8.45
CA ALA A 27 -9.33 29.56 8.81
C ALA A 27 -9.28 28.09 8.35
N ALA A 28 -8.18 27.70 7.72
CA ALA A 28 -7.93 26.30 7.36
C ALA A 28 -8.08 25.44 8.63
N ALA A 29 -8.86 24.37 8.54
CA ALA A 29 -9.05 23.45 9.66
C ALA A 29 -7.68 22.88 10.07
N HIS A 30 -7.23 23.18 11.28
CA HIS A 30 -6.10 22.51 11.88
C HIS A 30 -6.47 21.03 12.14
N PRO A 31 -5.56 20.07 11.88
CA PRO A 31 -5.79 18.68 12.24
C PRO A 31 -5.95 18.57 13.76
N MET A 32 -7.15 18.20 14.22
CA MET A 32 -7.37 17.84 15.61
C MET A 32 -6.98 16.38 15.82
N ILE A 33 -6.08 16.13 16.77
CA ILE A 33 -5.77 14.79 17.27
C ILE A 33 -6.97 14.35 18.12
N THR A 34 -7.90 13.61 17.53
CA THR A 34 -8.99 12.95 18.27
C THR A 34 -8.60 11.52 18.63
N PRO A 35 -8.78 11.08 19.89
CA PRO A 35 -8.56 9.70 20.28
C PRO A 35 -9.56 8.75 19.59
N PRO A 36 -9.15 7.52 19.25
CA PRO A 36 -9.98 6.58 18.49
C PRO A 36 -11.19 6.09 19.31
N PRO A 37 -12.38 5.92 18.69
CA PRO A 37 -13.55 5.37 19.35
C PRO A 37 -13.39 3.87 19.61
N SER A 38 -13.80 3.41 20.81
CA SER A 38 -13.87 1.99 21.17
C SER A 38 -15.02 1.28 20.44
N LEU A 39 -14.77 0.09 19.90
CA LEU A 39 -15.69 -0.62 19.00
C LEU A 39 -16.74 -1.50 19.70
N ASP A 40 -17.98 -1.41 19.20
CA ASP A 40 -19.11 -2.32 19.46
C ASP A 40 -19.20 -3.36 18.33
N ARG A 41 -19.27 -4.65 18.69
CA ARG A 41 -19.34 -5.83 17.81
C ARG A 41 -20.45 -5.74 16.75
N ARG A 42 -21.54 -5.01 17.01
CA ARG A 42 -22.66 -4.84 16.06
C ARG A 42 -22.38 -3.93 14.87
N ALA A 43 -21.28 -3.17 14.88
CA ALA A 43 -20.85 -2.35 13.75
C ALA A 43 -20.14 -3.18 12.68
N LEU A 44 -19.41 -4.23 13.08
CA LEU A 44 -18.71 -5.16 12.19
C LEU A 44 -19.69 -5.97 11.32
N GLU A 45 -20.75 -6.52 11.93
CA GLU A 45 -21.74 -7.38 11.24
C GLU A 45 -22.56 -6.64 10.16
N ARG A 46 -22.70 -5.30 10.23
CA ARG A 46 -23.46 -4.54 9.22
C ARG A 46 -22.65 -4.20 7.97
N LEU A 47 -21.32 -4.30 8.04
CA LEU A 47 -20.42 -3.96 6.95
C LEU A 47 -20.05 -5.18 6.09
N GLU A 48 -20.11 -6.40 6.66
CA GLU A 48 -19.97 -7.67 5.93
C GLU A 48 -21.15 -7.95 4.96
N GLY A 49 -22.27 -7.24 5.10
CA GLY A 49 -23.50 -7.46 4.32
C GLY A 49 -23.51 -6.95 2.88
N ARG A 50 -22.36 -6.76 2.21
CA ARG A 50 -22.31 -6.42 0.78
C ARG A 50 -22.25 -7.69 -0.07
N ASP A 51 -23.39 -8.38 -0.07
CA ASP A 51 -23.64 -9.55 -0.90
C ASP A 51 -23.65 -9.14 -2.39
N LEU A 52 -22.73 -9.71 -3.17
CA LEU A 52 -22.73 -9.56 -4.62
C LEU A 52 -22.93 -10.95 -5.25
N ASP A 53 -24.13 -11.18 -5.76
CA ASP A 53 -24.54 -12.41 -6.44
C ASP A 53 -23.88 -12.55 -7.83
N PHE A 54 -22.97 -13.52 -7.98
CA PHE A 54 -22.08 -13.68 -9.15
C PHE A 54 -21.88 -15.14 -9.59
N GLY A 55 -22.79 -16.04 -9.24
CA GLY A 55 -22.55 -17.48 -9.06
C GLY A 55 -22.23 -18.38 -10.28
N GLY A 56 -21.94 -17.87 -11.47
CA GLY A 56 -21.70 -18.71 -12.67
C GLY A 56 -20.22 -18.87 -13.04
N TYR A 57 -19.66 -17.80 -13.61
CA TYR A 57 -18.28 -17.76 -14.09
C TYR A 57 -17.26 -17.78 -12.94
N LEU A 58 -17.51 -16.98 -11.89
CA LEU A 58 -16.67 -16.96 -10.70
C LEU A 58 -16.62 -18.33 -10.03
N ASN A 59 -17.76 -19.03 -9.93
CA ASN A 59 -17.76 -20.39 -9.39
C ASN A 59 -16.97 -21.37 -10.26
N SER A 60 -16.95 -21.24 -11.59
CA SER A 60 -16.12 -22.10 -12.46
C SER A 60 -14.62 -21.80 -12.37
N VAL A 61 -14.24 -20.52 -12.32
CA VAL A 61 -12.83 -20.10 -12.15
C VAL A 61 -12.34 -20.46 -10.75
N PHE A 62 -13.10 -20.14 -9.70
CA PHE A 62 -12.74 -20.46 -8.31
C PHE A 62 -12.82 -21.94 -7.98
N SER A 63 -13.77 -22.71 -8.55
CA SER A 63 -13.76 -24.18 -8.37
C SER A 63 -12.58 -24.84 -9.08
N SER A 64 -12.08 -24.26 -10.18
CA SER A 64 -10.87 -24.75 -10.86
C SER A 64 -9.57 -24.34 -10.16
N LEU A 65 -9.61 -23.28 -9.34
CA LEU A 65 -8.45 -22.72 -8.64
C LEU A 65 -8.45 -23.03 -7.11
N GLY A 66 -9.53 -23.60 -6.57
CA GLY A 66 -9.68 -23.96 -5.15
C GLY A 66 -10.40 -22.93 -4.28
N SER A 67 -10.94 -23.36 -3.13
CA SER A 67 -11.74 -22.51 -2.23
C SER A 67 -10.98 -21.38 -1.53
N GLY A 68 -9.64 -21.43 -1.48
CA GLY A 68 -8.82 -20.34 -0.92
C GLY A 68 -8.71 -19.11 -1.82
N VAL A 69 -9.17 -19.21 -3.08
CA VAL A 69 -9.07 -18.13 -4.08
C VAL A 69 -10.20 -17.11 -3.96
N SER A 70 -11.39 -17.52 -3.51
CA SER A 70 -12.54 -16.61 -3.41
C SER A 70 -12.36 -15.52 -2.35
N SER A 71 -11.73 -15.83 -1.20
CA SER A 71 -11.38 -14.86 -0.16
C SER A 71 -10.19 -13.98 -0.54
N PHE A 72 -9.27 -14.52 -1.33
CA PHE A 72 -8.10 -13.81 -1.86
C PHE A 72 -8.49 -12.68 -2.83
N VAL A 73 -9.45 -12.97 -3.73
CA VAL A 73 -9.96 -12.00 -4.72
C VAL A 73 -10.69 -10.83 -4.07
N ALA A 74 -11.32 -11.04 -2.92
CA ALA A 74 -12.10 -10.00 -2.23
C ALA A 74 -11.23 -9.03 -1.40
N SER A 75 -10.05 -9.46 -0.95
CA SER A 75 -9.22 -8.71 0.00
C SER A 75 -7.93 -8.14 -0.59
N GLY A 76 -7.51 -8.55 -1.80
CA GLY A 76 -6.25 -8.12 -2.41
C GLY A 76 -5.01 -8.65 -1.69
N VAL A 77 -5.19 -9.55 -0.72
CA VAL A 77 -4.15 -10.15 0.12
C VAL A 77 -4.49 -11.63 0.28
N PRO A 78 -3.58 -12.59 0.07
CA PRO A 78 -3.86 -14.00 0.33
C PRO A 78 -4.48 -14.17 1.71
N GLN A 79 -5.65 -14.81 1.82
CA GLN A 79 -6.35 -14.99 3.12
C GLN A 79 -5.41 -15.56 4.18
N PHE A 80 -4.43 -16.34 3.74
CA PHE A 80 -3.26 -16.76 4.50
C PHE A 80 -2.64 -15.66 5.41
N PHE A 81 -2.40 -14.45 4.89
CA PHE A 81 -1.81 -13.35 5.66
C PHE A 81 -2.79 -12.70 6.67
N ASN A 82 -4.10 -12.99 6.57
CA ASN A 82 -5.08 -12.52 7.54
C ASN A 82 -5.03 -13.33 8.85
N ASP A 83 -4.49 -14.54 8.81
CA ASP A 83 -4.48 -15.49 9.92
C ASP A 83 -3.06 -15.70 10.52
N LEU A 84 -2.14 -14.76 10.28
CA LEU A 84 -0.80 -14.83 10.87
C LEU A 84 -0.88 -14.76 12.41
N PRO A 85 -0.14 -15.63 13.14
CA PRO A 85 -0.15 -15.58 14.58
C PRO A 85 0.53 -14.31 15.09
N THR A 86 -0.04 -13.72 16.14
CA THR A 86 0.53 -12.56 16.85
C THR A 86 0.55 -12.83 18.35
N GLY A 87 1.53 -12.26 19.06
CA GLY A 87 1.65 -12.32 20.51
C GLY A 87 1.63 -13.75 21.05
N THR A 88 0.72 -14.02 21.98
CA THR A 88 0.58 -15.33 22.65
C THR A 88 0.21 -16.48 21.70
N ALA A 89 -0.34 -16.19 20.52
CA ALA A 89 -0.59 -17.21 19.49
C ALA A 89 0.73 -17.76 18.91
N VAL A 90 1.75 -16.91 18.76
CA VAL A 90 3.10 -17.33 18.34
C VAL A 90 3.72 -18.22 19.40
N GLU A 91 3.69 -17.81 20.66
CA GLU A 91 4.17 -18.60 21.80
C GLU A 91 3.53 -20.00 21.83
N SER A 92 2.20 -20.05 21.69
CA SER A 92 1.42 -21.29 21.66
C SER A 92 1.79 -22.19 20.47
N SER A 93 2.01 -21.61 19.27
CA SER A 93 2.37 -22.37 18.06
C SER A 93 3.79 -22.96 18.11
N LEU A 94 4.68 -22.31 18.85
CA LEU A 94 6.07 -22.71 19.05
C LEU A 94 6.27 -23.57 20.30
N GLY A 95 5.29 -23.61 21.20
CA GLY A 95 5.40 -24.31 22.48
C GLY A 95 6.40 -23.67 23.44
N ILE A 96 6.59 -22.34 23.33
CA ILE A 96 7.50 -21.56 24.17
C ILE A 96 6.71 -20.76 25.20
N SER A 97 7.36 -20.43 26.31
CA SER A 97 6.83 -19.55 27.35
C SER A 97 7.37 -18.14 27.21
N SER A 98 6.67 -17.15 27.79
CA SER A 98 7.15 -15.76 27.84
C SER A 98 8.54 -15.64 28.48
N SER A 99 8.84 -16.47 29.49
CA SER A 99 10.16 -16.51 30.13
C SER A 99 11.29 -16.98 29.23
N ASP A 100 10.99 -17.74 28.16
CA ASP A 100 12.00 -18.15 27.17
C ASP A 100 12.45 -16.97 26.30
N LEU A 101 11.66 -15.89 26.26
CA LEU A 101 11.92 -14.68 25.48
C LEU A 101 12.50 -13.54 26.33
N ASP A 102 12.49 -13.63 27.65
CA ASP A 102 12.96 -12.56 28.55
C ASP A 102 14.41 -12.17 28.28
N ALA A 103 15.27 -13.14 27.96
CA ALA A 103 16.68 -12.92 27.65
C ALA A 103 16.97 -12.57 26.17
N SER A 104 15.96 -12.65 25.29
CA SER A 104 16.14 -12.34 23.87
C SER A 104 16.16 -10.83 23.64
N PRO A 105 17.08 -10.30 22.82
CA PRO A 105 17.14 -8.87 22.54
C PRO A 105 15.86 -8.42 21.84
N THR A 106 15.38 -7.25 22.24
CA THR A 106 14.32 -6.55 21.51
C THR A 106 14.83 -6.14 20.13
N GLN A 107 14.02 -6.41 19.12
CA GLN A 107 14.25 -5.99 17.74
C GLN A 107 13.20 -4.97 17.33
N ALA A 108 13.50 -4.28 16.24
CA ALA A 108 12.56 -3.35 15.65
C ALA A 108 12.49 -3.56 14.14
N LEU A 109 11.30 -3.29 13.60
CA LEU A 109 11.09 -2.93 12.21
C LEU A 109 10.83 -1.43 12.22
N ASN A 110 11.69 -0.65 11.56
CA ASN A 110 11.48 0.78 11.35
C ASN A 110 11.18 0.98 9.87
N VAL A 111 9.94 1.34 9.53
CA VAL A 111 9.52 1.43 8.13
C VAL A 111 9.94 2.78 7.56
N PRO A 112 10.64 2.83 6.41
CA PRO A 112 11.15 4.05 5.78
C PRO A 112 10.11 5.18 5.68
N PRO A 113 10.22 6.22 6.51
CA PRO A 113 9.14 7.19 6.69
C PRO A 113 9.19 8.36 5.70
N TYR A 114 8.11 9.13 5.62
CA TYR A 114 8.08 10.42 4.95
C TYR A 114 7.75 11.56 5.92
N ALA A 115 8.23 12.78 5.61
CA ALA A 115 7.86 14.01 6.31
C ALA A 115 7.26 15.04 5.36
N ASN A 116 6.21 15.73 5.83
CA ASN A 116 5.68 16.91 5.17
C ASN A 116 6.12 18.20 5.89
N TRP A 117 6.05 19.31 5.18
CA TRP A 117 6.28 20.63 5.77
C TRP A 117 4.99 21.21 6.34
N THR A 118 5.06 21.74 7.55
CA THR A 118 3.95 22.39 8.26
C THR A 118 4.41 23.74 8.82
N ASP A 119 3.49 24.52 9.40
CA ASP A 119 3.81 25.78 10.08
C ASP A 119 4.74 25.57 11.31
N GLN A 120 4.84 24.34 11.81
CA GLN A 120 5.74 23.98 12.92
C GLN A 120 7.09 23.44 12.44
N GLY A 121 7.29 23.29 11.12
CA GLY A 121 8.48 22.70 10.51
C GLY A 121 8.20 21.35 9.86
N TRP A 122 9.26 20.56 9.68
CA TRP A 122 9.16 19.19 9.15
C TRP A 122 8.44 18.29 10.13
N ASN A 123 7.34 17.70 9.68
CA ASN A 123 6.50 16.80 10.45
C ASN A 123 6.63 15.39 9.87
N LEU A 124 7.42 14.56 10.55
CA LEU A 124 7.86 13.25 10.12
C LEU A 124 6.94 12.17 10.69
N ARG A 125 6.33 11.34 9.83
CA ARG A 125 5.56 10.17 10.29
C ARG A 125 6.51 9.01 10.53
N ILE A 126 6.75 8.65 11.78
CA ILE A 126 7.58 7.48 12.11
C ILE A 126 6.64 6.32 12.45
N HIS A 127 6.85 5.17 11.80
CA HIS A 127 6.05 3.99 12.06
C HIS A 127 6.83 2.67 11.89
N GLY A 128 6.34 1.63 12.54
CA GLY A 128 6.96 0.31 12.55
C GLY A 128 6.53 -0.55 13.73
N ASN A 129 7.32 -1.57 14.05
CA ASN A 129 6.99 -2.61 15.03
C ASN A 129 8.15 -2.91 15.98
N ILE A 130 7.85 -3.15 17.26
CA ILE A 130 8.79 -3.69 18.25
C ILE A 130 8.41 -5.13 18.57
N TYR A 131 9.38 -6.04 18.45
CA TYR A 131 9.16 -7.47 18.61
C TYR A 131 10.39 -8.17 19.17
N LYS A 132 10.20 -9.40 19.66
CA LYS A 132 11.26 -10.35 20.00
C LYS A 132 11.24 -11.50 19.01
N GLN A 133 12.43 -11.97 18.64
CA GLN A 133 12.61 -13.13 17.77
C GLN A 133 12.81 -14.39 18.62
N PRO A 134 11.89 -15.37 18.60
CA PRO A 134 12.11 -16.65 19.23
C PRO A 134 13.27 -17.42 18.57
N ASN A 135 13.99 -18.21 19.36
CA ASN A 135 14.96 -19.17 18.83
C ASN A 135 14.21 -20.43 18.35
N ILE A 136 14.02 -20.56 17.04
CA ILE A 136 13.26 -21.66 16.43
C ILE A 136 14.25 -22.62 15.74
N SER A 137 14.12 -23.93 16.01
CA SER A 137 14.97 -24.93 15.37
C SER A 137 14.70 -24.98 13.86
N GLN A 138 15.72 -25.40 13.09
CA GLN A 138 15.59 -25.53 11.64
C GLN A 138 14.45 -26.49 11.24
N ASP A 139 14.32 -27.62 11.93
CA ASP A 139 13.24 -28.59 11.68
C ASP A 139 11.86 -27.97 11.92
N LYS A 140 11.70 -27.19 12.99
CA LYS A 140 10.43 -26.50 13.28
C LYS A 140 10.16 -25.39 12.27
N LEU A 141 11.18 -24.66 11.82
CA LEU A 141 11.03 -23.67 10.75
C LEU A 141 10.63 -24.33 9.42
N ASN A 142 11.15 -25.52 9.11
CA ASN A 142 10.74 -26.29 7.94
C ASN A 142 9.26 -26.69 8.04
N ASP A 143 8.83 -27.22 9.20
CA ASP A 143 7.43 -27.59 9.44
C ASP A 143 6.47 -26.39 9.28
N LEU A 144 6.86 -25.23 9.82
CA LEU A 144 6.08 -24.00 9.73
C LEU A 144 6.06 -23.44 8.30
N ALA A 145 7.20 -23.47 7.60
CA ALA A 145 7.29 -23.02 6.21
C ALA A 145 6.43 -23.87 5.27
N ASN A 146 6.37 -25.19 5.50
CA ASN A 146 5.54 -26.11 4.71
C ASN A 146 4.05 -25.78 4.72
N VAL A 147 3.55 -25.06 5.74
CA VAL A 147 2.17 -24.54 5.76
C VAL A 147 1.91 -23.56 4.61
N PHE A 148 2.96 -22.87 4.14
CA PHE A 148 2.88 -21.86 3.09
C PHE A 148 3.21 -22.43 1.70
N LEU A 149 3.71 -23.66 1.62
CA LEU A 149 4.13 -24.28 0.36
C LEU A 149 3.07 -25.29 -0.12
N ILE A 150 2.21 -24.86 -1.05
CA ILE A 150 1.15 -25.74 -1.58
C ILE A 150 1.76 -26.88 -2.40
N ASP A 151 1.44 -28.12 -2.03
CA ASP A 151 1.86 -29.35 -2.69
C ASP A 151 3.38 -29.42 -2.94
N THR A 152 4.17 -28.82 -2.04
CA THR A 152 5.64 -28.74 -2.14
C THR A 152 6.22 -28.83 -0.74
N ASP A 153 7.11 -29.79 -0.49
CA ASP A 153 7.87 -29.82 0.76
C ASP A 153 9.12 -28.95 0.62
N ILE A 154 9.46 -28.20 1.67
CA ILE A 154 10.67 -27.38 1.70
C ILE A 154 11.93 -28.21 1.41
N THR A 155 11.97 -29.47 1.82
CA THR A 155 13.13 -30.35 1.56
C THR A 155 13.29 -30.72 0.08
N ASP A 156 12.25 -30.57 -0.73
CA ASP A 156 12.29 -30.75 -2.18
C ASP A 156 12.82 -29.50 -2.93
N LEU A 157 12.92 -28.36 -2.24
CA LEU A 157 13.38 -27.10 -2.83
C LEU A 157 14.92 -27.02 -2.89
N PRO A 158 15.50 -26.26 -3.84
CA PRO A 158 16.90 -25.86 -3.80
C PRO A 158 17.30 -25.17 -2.49
N GLU A 159 18.56 -25.35 -2.04
CA GLU A 159 19.03 -24.90 -0.72
C GLU A 159 18.84 -23.38 -0.48
N ASP A 160 19.07 -22.56 -1.50
CA ASP A 160 18.81 -21.12 -1.46
C ASP A 160 17.35 -20.80 -1.20
N GLN A 161 16.43 -21.55 -1.84
CA GLN A 161 14.99 -21.38 -1.65
C GLN A 161 14.52 -21.87 -0.28
N GLN A 162 15.15 -22.93 0.24
CA GLN A 162 14.91 -23.38 1.61
C GLN A 162 15.32 -22.32 2.63
N ASN A 163 16.49 -21.70 2.43
CA ASN A 163 16.98 -20.65 3.31
C ASN A 163 16.04 -19.45 3.31
N GLN A 164 15.57 -19.03 2.14
CA GLN A 164 14.60 -17.94 2.06
C GLN A 164 13.27 -18.29 2.73
N ALA A 165 12.73 -19.49 2.49
CA ALA A 165 11.50 -19.94 3.13
C ALA A 165 11.60 -19.95 4.66
N ARG A 166 12.73 -20.41 5.20
CA ARG A 166 13.00 -20.36 6.65
C ARG A 166 13.13 -18.93 7.17
N ASN A 167 13.85 -18.07 6.47
CA ASN A 167 14.05 -16.68 6.87
C ASN A 167 12.70 -15.94 6.93
N LEU A 168 11.90 -16.02 5.87
CA LEU A 168 10.58 -15.37 5.84
C LEU A 168 9.63 -15.95 6.89
N THR A 169 9.68 -17.27 7.10
CA THR A 169 8.92 -17.91 8.19
C THR A 169 9.37 -17.37 9.55
N SER A 170 10.67 -17.20 9.79
CA SER A 170 11.15 -16.63 11.05
C SER A 170 10.68 -15.18 11.26
N GLU A 171 10.56 -14.38 10.21
CA GLU A 171 10.03 -13.01 10.26
C GLU A 171 8.54 -12.98 10.65
N ILE A 172 7.76 -13.98 10.23
CA ILE A 172 6.34 -14.11 10.58
C ILE A 172 6.15 -14.50 12.05
N PHE A 173 6.93 -15.46 12.54
CA PHE A 173 6.80 -16.02 13.89
C PHE A 173 7.61 -15.21 14.92
N VAL A 174 7.26 -13.93 15.05
CA VAL A 174 7.83 -13.00 16.03
C VAL A 174 6.83 -12.70 17.15
N VAL A 175 7.32 -12.36 18.34
CA VAL A 175 6.47 -11.99 19.48
C VAL A 175 6.50 -10.48 19.68
N GLN A 176 5.39 -9.84 19.34
CA GLN A 176 5.20 -8.40 19.47
C GLN A 176 5.37 -7.95 20.93
N GLN A 177 5.97 -6.79 21.17
CA GLN A 177 6.21 -6.25 22.51
C GLN A 177 5.27 -5.07 22.79
N ASP A 178 4.39 -5.23 23.78
CA ASP A 178 3.37 -4.26 24.14
C ASP A 178 3.88 -3.18 25.10
N ASN A 179 3.31 -1.99 25.00
CA ASN A 179 3.55 -0.89 25.94
C ASN A 179 5.05 -0.52 26.13
N GLU A 180 5.86 -0.69 25.07
CA GLU A 180 7.28 -0.32 25.05
C GLU A 180 7.45 1.16 24.66
N GLN A 181 8.39 1.84 25.30
CA GLN A 181 8.74 3.22 24.92
C GLN A 181 9.74 3.20 23.75
N VAL A 182 9.36 3.82 22.64
CA VAL A 182 10.22 3.92 21.45
C VAL A 182 10.95 5.26 21.43
N ILE A 183 12.27 5.20 21.27
CA ILE A 183 13.13 6.37 21.06
C ILE A 183 13.85 6.21 19.73
N ILE A 184 13.78 7.23 18.90
CA ILE A 184 14.37 7.27 17.57
C ILE A 184 15.57 8.22 17.58
N ASP A 185 16.73 7.70 17.26
CA ASP A 185 17.93 8.48 16.98
C ASP A 185 17.95 8.85 15.49
N ILE A 186 18.07 10.13 15.18
CA ILE A 186 18.09 10.66 13.82
C ILE A 186 19.47 11.25 13.55
N ILE A 187 20.15 10.74 12.52
CA ILE A 187 21.49 11.17 12.12
C ILE A 187 21.45 11.59 10.65
N ASN A 188 22.13 12.70 10.36
CA ASN A 188 22.15 13.29 9.02
C ASN A 188 23.43 12.86 8.30
N ASP A 189 23.51 11.57 8.00
CA ASP A 189 24.63 10.92 7.30
C ASP A 189 24.14 9.98 6.19
N ALA A 190 22.91 10.21 5.71
CA ALA A 190 22.32 9.40 4.66
C ALA A 190 23.16 9.50 3.40
N THR A 191 23.52 8.33 2.85
CA THR A 191 24.26 8.23 1.59
C THR A 191 23.29 8.25 0.42
N VAL A 192 23.34 9.31 -0.39
CA VAL A 192 22.50 9.49 -1.58
C VAL A 192 23.34 10.00 -2.75
N ASP A 193 22.97 9.61 -3.97
CA ASP A 193 23.49 10.17 -5.22
C ASP A 193 22.38 11.00 -5.90
N PRO A 194 22.50 12.34 -5.94
CA PRO A 194 21.49 13.20 -6.56
C PRO A 194 21.21 12.86 -8.04
N ASN A 195 22.12 12.19 -8.73
CA ASN A 195 21.93 11.79 -10.13
C ASN A 195 21.08 10.53 -10.29
N THR A 196 20.94 9.70 -9.26
CA THR A 196 20.17 8.44 -9.32
C THR A 196 18.98 8.41 -8.38
N ASP A 197 18.96 9.29 -7.38
CA ASP A 197 17.98 9.29 -6.28
C ASP A 197 17.05 10.51 -6.36
N SER A 198 16.49 10.79 -7.53
CA SER A 198 15.49 11.85 -7.73
C SER A 198 15.96 13.27 -7.32
N GLY A 199 17.26 13.55 -7.41
CA GLY A 199 17.84 14.82 -6.96
C GLY A 199 17.91 14.98 -5.44
N ALA A 200 17.71 13.89 -4.68
CA ALA A 200 17.78 13.89 -3.23
C ALA A 200 19.17 14.31 -2.73
N ILE A 201 19.18 14.97 -1.57
CA ILE A 201 20.39 15.38 -0.88
C ILE A 201 20.37 14.85 0.55
N SER A 202 21.56 14.52 1.07
CA SER A 202 21.72 14.28 2.50
C SER A 202 21.39 15.57 3.25
N ALA A 203 20.56 15.50 4.29
CA ALA A 203 20.18 16.69 5.01
C ALA A 203 21.37 17.26 5.80
N ALA A 204 21.38 18.57 6.05
CA ALA A 204 22.53 19.24 6.66
C ALA A 204 22.34 19.59 8.15
N GLY A 205 21.25 19.14 8.79
CA GLY A 205 20.95 19.44 10.19
C GLY A 205 21.88 18.76 11.19
N GLY A 206 21.61 18.93 12.49
CA GLY A 206 22.28 18.19 13.57
C GLY A 206 21.54 16.91 13.97
N THR A 207 22.25 16.00 14.64
CA THR A 207 21.67 14.80 15.27
C THR A 207 20.60 15.18 16.29
N GLN A 208 19.52 14.42 16.35
CA GLN A 208 18.47 14.59 17.35
C GLN A 208 17.92 13.23 17.78
N ASN A 209 17.37 13.18 19.00
CA ASN A 209 16.61 12.03 19.45
C ASN A 209 15.16 12.45 19.69
N ILE A 210 14.24 11.56 19.35
CA ILE A 210 12.80 11.79 19.50
C ILE A 210 12.22 10.60 20.25
N THR A 211 11.62 10.88 21.40
CA THR A 211 10.76 9.91 22.07
C THR A 211 9.40 9.94 21.39
N MET A 212 8.91 8.78 20.95
CA MET A 212 7.59 8.65 20.35
C MET A 212 6.51 9.09 21.36
N PRO A 213 5.43 9.75 20.91
CA PRO A 213 4.42 10.32 21.81
C PRO A 213 3.59 9.26 22.55
N PHE A 214 3.55 8.03 22.04
CA PHE A 214 2.85 6.91 22.62
C PHE A 214 3.77 5.70 22.69
N ASN A 215 3.53 4.85 23.68
CA ASN A 215 4.14 3.53 23.74
C ASN A 215 3.53 2.61 22.65
N THR A 216 4.18 1.48 22.40
CA THR A 216 3.69 0.51 21.43
C THR A 216 2.32 -0.06 21.80
N THR A 217 1.58 -0.48 20.78
CA THR A 217 0.28 -1.17 20.89
C THR A 217 0.46 -2.59 21.44
N GLU A 218 -0.63 -3.31 21.70
CA GLU A 218 -0.55 -4.75 22.05
C GLU A 218 0.11 -5.60 20.95
N GLN A 219 0.04 -5.14 19.71
CA GLN A 219 0.68 -5.76 18.55
C GLN A 219 2.07 -5.16 18.27
N GLY A 220 2.64 -4.39 19.19
CA GLY A 220 4.00 -3.86 19.08
C GLY A 220 4.17 -2.69 18.11
N ASP A 221 3.09 -2.19 17.50
CA ASP A 221 3.17 -1.09 16.54
C ASP A 221 3.45 0.25 17.23
N PHE A 222 4.20 1.10 16.54
CA PHE A 222 4.23 2.55 16.76
C PHE A 222 3.91 3.24 15.43
N ASP A 223 3.05 4.25 15.41
CA ASP A 223 2.80 5.12 14.24
C ASP A 223 2.41 6.50 14.74
N SER A 224 3.25 7.51 14.51
CA SER A 224 2.95 8.88 14.87
C SER A 224 3.73 9.89 14.05
N PHE A 225 3.11 11.04 13.82
CA PHE A 225 3.79 12.22 13.33
C PHE A 225 4.52 12.93 14.47
N VAL A 226 5.78 13.31 14.23
CA VAL A 226 6.63 14.06 15.15
C VAL A 226 7.27 15.24 14.42
N VAL A 227 7.33 16.39 15.10
CA VAL A 227 7.95 17.59 14.54
C VAL A 227 9.46 17.52 14.77
N LEU A 228 10.23 17.59 13.68
CA LEU A 228 11.69 17.64 13.73
C LEU A 228 12.15 18.99 14.25
N GLN A 229 13.18 18.95 15.10
CA GLN A 229 13.83 20.16 15.59
C GLN A 229 14.75 20.74 14.52
N ASN A 230 14.81 22.07 14.44
CA ASN A 230 15.80 22.75 13.61
C ASN A 230 17.17 22.75 14.32
N THR A 231 17.95 21.70 14.07
CA THR A 231 19.27 21.48 14.65
C THR A 231 20.38 21.91 13.69
N THR A 232 21.53 22.31 14.24
CA THR A 232 22.72 22.67 13.45
C THR A 232 23.63 21.46 13.26
N GLY A 233 23.99 21.16 12.02
CA GLY A 233 24.91 20.07 11.67
C GLY A 233 26.37 20.38 11.99
N PRO A 234 27.27 19.37 11.93
CA PRO A 234 28.69 19.53 12.25
C PRO A 234 29.41 20.61 11.44
N ASN A 235 28.94 20.88 10.22
CA ASN A 235 29.50 21.88 9.31
C ASN A 235 28.75 23.23 9.34
N GLY A 236 27.88 23.45 10.34
CA GLY A 236 27.05 24.65 10.44
C GLY A 236 25.81 24.64 9.54
N GLY A 237 25.48 23.50 8.93
CA GLY A 237 24.29 23.33 8.10
C GLY A 237 23.00 23.19 8.91
N HIS A 238 21.86 23.25 8.22
CA HIS A 238 20.53 23.11 8.80
C HIS A 238 19.63 22.31 7.85
N LEU A 239 18.51 21.81 8.36
CA LEU A 239 17.43 21.31 7.49
C LEU A 239 16.89 22.48 6.66
N LEU A 240 16.86 22.33 5.33
CA LEU A 240 16.23 23.32 4.46
C LEU A 240 14.72 23.34 4.75
N PRO A 241 14.10 24.52 4.90
CA PRO A 241 12.65 24.62 5.02
C PRO A 241 11.96 24.02 3.79
N GLY A 242 10.94 23.21 4.00
CA GLY A 242 10.26 22.50 2.90
C GLY A 242 9.59 23.43 1.90
N ASN A 243 9.13 24.61 2.34
CA ASN A 243 8.58 25.66 1.49
C ASN A 243 9.67 26.48 0.74
N GLU A 244 10.95 26.24 1.01
CA GLU A 244 12.08 26.94 0.40
C GLU A 244 12.96 25.99 -0.45
N THR A 245 12.54 24.74 -0.63
CA THR A 245 13.28 23.75 -1.43
C THR A 245 12.35 22.89 -2.29
N ASP A 246 12.85 22.48 -3.45
CA ASP A 246 12.27 21.49 -4.34
C ASP A 246 13.07 20.18 -4.34
N ARG A 247 14.04 20.04 -3.43
CA ARG A 247 14.86 18.83 -3.28
C ARG A 247 14.39 18.02 -2.10
N LEU A 248 14.32 16.70 -2.29
CA LEU A 248 14.20 15.75 -1.20
C LEU A 248 15.40 15.89 -0.27
N GLN A 249 15.16 15.94 1.03
CA GLN A 249 16.21 15.80 2.03
C GLN A 249 16.09 14.44 2.70
N VAL A 250 17.22 13.80 2.93
CA VAL A 250 17.25 12.42 3.43
C VAL A 250 17.98 12.36 4.78
N LEU A 251 17.41 11.61 5.71
CA LEU A 251 17.93 11.39 7.06
C LEU A 251 17.98 9.89 7.33
N ASP A 252 18.89 9.43 8.19
CA ASP A 252 18.85 8.07 8.70
C ASP A 252 18.28 8.05 10.13
N LEU A 253 17.59 6.97 10.45
CA LEU A 253 16.88 6.75 11.71
C LEU A 253 17.29 5.41 12.29
N TRP A 254 17.43 5.36 13.61
CA TRP A 254 17.66 4.13 14.36
C TRP A 254 16.73 4.08 15.56
N VAL A 255 16.06 2.93 15.75
CA VAL A 255 15.38 2.64 17.01
C VAL A 255 16.43 2.30 18.06
N ARG A 256 16.48 3.11 19.11
CA ARG A 256 17.46 2.95 20.19
C ARG A 256 17.25 1.62 20.92
N GLY A 257 18.33 0.88 21.15
CA GLY A 257 18.32 -0.46 21.74
C GLY A 257 18.02 -1.59 20.75
N ALA A 258 17.72 -1.27 19.48
CA ALA A 258 17.45 -2.23 18.41
C ALA A 258 18.15 -1.82 17.10
N GLU A 259 19.27 -1.10 17.18
CA GLU A 259 19.91 -0.39 16.05
C GLU A 259 20.32 -1.31 14.90
N THR A 260 20.57 -2.59 15.18
CA THR A 260 20.93 -3.61 14.20
C THR A 260 19.77 -4.01 13.28
N THR A 261 18.53 -3.77 13.70
CA THR A 261 17.32 -4.22 13.00
C THR A 261 16.34 -3.08 12.69
N GLY A 262 16.36 -2.02 13.52
CA GLY A 262 15.47 -0.86 13.45
C GLY A 262 16.06 0.36 12.77
N ASN A 263 16.94 0.16 11.78
CA ASN A 263 17.45 1.25 10.96
C ASN A 263 16.48 1.54 9.78
N ALA A 264 16.35 2.81 9.41
CA ALA A 264 15.56 3.24 8.26
C ALA A 264 16.12 4.53 7.68
N THR A 265 15.61 4.92 6.52
CA THR A 265 15.92 6.19 5.87
C THR A 265 14.61 6.99 5.72
N ALA A 266 14.59 8.22 6.22
CA ALA A 266 13.47 9.16 6.12
C ALA A 266 13.62 10.08 4.92
N TYR A 267 12.49 10.44 4.33
CA TYR A 267 12.40 11.33 3.20
C TYR A 267 11.61 12.58 3.57
N LEU A 268 12.28 13.73 3.59
CA LEU A 268 11.66 15.04 3.78
C LEU A 268 11.21 15.54 2.41
N VAL A 269 9.91 15.43 2.18
CA VAL A 269 9.30 15.61 0.85
C VAL A 269 8.73 17.03 0.74
N PRO A 270 9.19 17.86 -0.23
CA PRO A 270 8.66 19.21 -0.43
C PRO A 270 7.13 19.27 -0.61
N PRO A 271 6.47 20.41 -0.33
CA PRO A 271 5.01 20.53 -0.47
C PRO A 271 4.47 20.33 -1.88
N THR A 272 5.26 20.66 -2.91
CA THR A 272 4.90 20.53 -4.33
C THR A 272 5.85 19.55 -5.00
N GLY A 273 5.47 19.03 -6.17
CA GLY A 273 6.24 18.01 -6.90
C GLY A 273 5.34 16.82 -7.25
N ILE A 274 5.96 15.72 -7.66
CA ILE A 274 5.27 14.48 -8.00
C ILE A 274 5.68 13.39 -7.01
N THR A 275 4.71 12.61 -6.55
CA THR A 275 4.94 11.37 -5.82
C THR A 275 4.40 10.21 -6.65
N ILE A 276 5.25 9.22 -6.95
CA ILE A 276 4.82 7.95 -7.53
C ILE A 276 4.50 7.02 -6.38
N ILE A 277 3.23 6.63 -6.26
CA ILE A 277 2.80 5.56 -5.36
C ILE A 277 2.77 4.28 -6.18
N SER A 278 3.67 3.35 -5.85
CA SER A 278 3.79 2.08 -6.55
C SER A 278 3.36 0.94 -5.66
N ASP A 279 2.45 0.11 -6.16
CA ASP A 279 2.37 -1.27 -5.68
C ASP A 279 3.69 -2.02 -5.96
N ILE A 280 3.87 -3.21 -5.37
CA ILE A 280 5.10 -3.99 -5.49
C ILE A 280 4.84 -5.32 -6.23
N ASP A 281 3.83 -6.06 -5.83
CA ASP A 281 3.57 -7.41 -6.33
C ASP A 281 2.97 -7.35 -7.75
N ASP A 282 3.50 -8.19 -8.65
CA ASP A 282 3.13 -8.21 -10.08
C ASP A 282 3.30 -6.90 -10.86
N ILE A 283 4.02 -5.92 -10.30
CA ILE A 283 4.40 -4.68 -10.98
C ILE A 283 5.90 -4.37 -10.86
N LEU A 284 6.47 -4.42 -9.65
CA LEU A 284 7.92 -4.26 -9.43
C LEU A 284 8.62 -5.61 -9.30
N ARG A 285 7.87 -6.67 -9.05
CA ARG A 285 8.39 -8.04 -9.00
C ARG A 285 7.41 -9.02 -9.59
N VAL A 286 7.90 -10.19 -9.98
CA VAL A 286 7.05 -11.31 -10.37
C VAL A 286 6.58 -12.01 -9.10
N THR A 287 5.26 -12.01 -8.87
CA THR A 287 4.64 -12.73 -7.76
C THR A 287 3.68 -13.78 -8.28
N LYS A 288 2.85 -13.43 -9.26
CA LYS A 288 1.74 -14.22 -9.81
C LYS A 288 0.68 -14.46 -8.76
N ILE A 289 0.17 -13.40 -8.16
CA ILE A 289 -0.84 -13.52 -7.10
C ILE A 289 -2.11 -14.24 -7.60
N TYR A 290 -2.39 -14.15 -8.90
CA TYR A 290 -3.45 -14.88 -9.60
C TYR A 290 -3.17 -16.40 -9.80
N ASP A 291 -2.00 -16.92 -9.43
CA ASP A 291 -1.69 -18.35 -9.40
C ASP A 291 -1.27 -18.71 -7.98
N PRO A 292 -2.16 -19.19 -7.10
CA PRO A 292 -1.87 -19.33 -5.67
C PRO A 292 -0.63 -20.19 -5.36
N LYS A 293 -0.38 -21.25 -6.13
CA LYS A 293 0.77 -22.13 -5.89
C LYS A 293 2.07 -21.43 -6.27
N GLU A 294 2.11 -20.84 -7.47
CA GLU A 294 3.28 -20.09 -7.92
C GLU A 294 3.49 -18.81 -7.10
N GLY A 295 2.42 -18.12 -6.76
CA GLY A 295 2.34 -16.97 -5.86
C GLY A 295 3.04 -17.22 -4.54
N LEU A 296 2.62 -18.27 -3.83
CA LEU A 296 3.24 -18.63 -2.56
C LEU A 296 4.71 -19.03 -2.72
N LEU A 297 5.08 -19.77 -3.77
CA LEU A 297 6.49 -20.09 -4.03
C LEU A 297 7.32 -18.83 -4.30
N ASN A 298 6.79 -17.88 -5.08
CA ASN A 298 7.48 -16.62 -5.38
C ASN A 298 7.54 -15.68 -4.17
N SER A 299 6.55 -15.70 -3.28
CA SER A 299 6.54 -14.91 -2.06
C SER A 299 7.45 -15.51 -0.98
N PHE A 300 7.40 -16.83 -0.76
CA PHE A 300 8.04 -17.47 0.39
C PHE A 300 9.39 -18.09 0.10
N ALA A 301 9.55 -18.74 -1.05
CA ALA A 301 10.71 -19.60 -1.29
C ALA A 301 11.69 -19.04 -2.31
N ARG A 302 11.20 -18.45 -3.41
CA ARG A 302 12.07 -18.05 -4.53
C ARG A 302 12.58 -16.62 -4.36
N PRO A 303 13.83 -16.33 -4.75
CA PRO A 303 14.35 -14.97 -4.78
C PRO A 303 13.44 -14.02 -5.55
N PHE A 304 13.26 -12.80 -5.05
CA PHE A 304 12.43 -11.81 -5.72
C PHE A 304 13.11 -11.36 -7.02
N THR A 305 12.37 -11.37 -8.11
CA THR A 305 12.88 -10.99 -9.43
C THR A 305 12.09 -9.81 -9.97
N PRO A 306 12.75 -8.78 -10.54
CA PRO A 306 12.03 -7.67 -11.17
C PRO A 306 11.15 -8.17 -12.31
N TRP A 307 10.02 -7.49 -12.51
CA TRP A 307 9.21 -7.73 -13.69
C TRP A 307 9.82 -7.02 -14.90
N GLU A 308 10.31 -7.81 -15.86
CA GLU A 308 10.95 -7.33 -17.09
C GLU A 308 11.98 -6.20 -16.84
N ASN A 309 11.91 -5.11 -17.62
CA ASN A 309 12.77 -3.95 -17.52
C ASN A 309 12.10 -2.77 -16.76
N MET A 310 11.22 -3.07 -15.81
CA MET A 310 10.62 -2.06 -14.94
C MET A 310 11.66 -1.25 -14.12
N PRO A 311 12.78 -1.83 -13.66
CA PRO A 311 13.85 -1.07 -13.00
C PRO A 311 14.37 0.09 -13.86
N GLU A 312 14.54 -0.12 -15.17
CA GLU A 312 15.01 0.91 -16.09
C GLU A 312 14.00 2.06 -16.24
N ILE A 313 12.69 1.77 -16.21
CA ILE A 313 11.64 2.79 -16.25
C ILE A 313 11.73 3.70 -15.01
N TYR A 314 11.81 3.11 -13.82
CA TYR A 314 11.87 3.87 -12.56
C TYR A 314 13.19 4.62 -12.41
N ALA A 315 14.31 4.01 -12.81
CA ALA A 315 15.60 4.68 -12.84
C ALA A 315 15.60 5.89 -13.79
N ASN A 316 14.93 5.78 -14.96
CA ASN A 316 14.79 6.89 -15.89
C ASN A 316 13.90 8.01 -15.31
N TRP A 317 12.78 7.68 -14.67
CA TRP A 317 11.95 8.69 -13.99
C TRP A 317 12.71 9.40 -12.86
N SER A 318 13.43 8.64 -12.04
CA SER A 318 14.31 9.19 -10.99
C SER A 318 15.34 10.19 -11.55
N LYS A 319 15.93 9.89 -12.72
CA LYS A 319 16.94 10.75 -13.36
C LYS A 319 16.36 11.99 -14.04
N SER A 320 15.15 11.88 -14.60
CA SER A 320 14.61 12.87 -15.55
C SER A 320 13.55 13.80 -14.96
N ILE A 321 12.93 13.42 -13.84
CA ILE A 321 11.85 14.19 -13.23
C ILE A 321 12.37 14.89 -11.98
N GLN A 322 12.32 16.21 -11.99
CA GLN A 322 12.69 17.02 -10.83
C GLN A 322 11.65 16.91 -9.72
N ASN A 323 12.10 16.95 -8.46
CA ASN A 323 11.23 16.90 -7.29
C ASN A 323 10.26 15.71 -7.32
N LEU A 324 10.78 14.57 -7.75
CA LEU A 324 10.10 13.28 -7.73
C LEU A 324 10.34 12.60 -6.39
N HIS A 325 9.31 11.97 -5.84
CA HIS A 325 9.41 11.09 -4.68
C HIS A 325 8.80 9.73 -5.03
N PHE A 326 9.46 8.64 -4.66
CA PHE A 326 8.87 7.31 -4.72
C PHE A 326 8.30 6.93 -3.36
N HIS A 327 7.08 6.40 -3.38
CA HIS A 327 6.43 5.82 -2.23
C HIS A 327 5.96 4.41 -2.59
N TYR A 328 6.53 3.40 -1.93
CA TYR A 328 6.18 2.01 -2.15
C TYR A 328 5.11 1.59 -1.17
N LEU A 329 3.99 1.07 -1.68
CA LEU A 329 2.82 0.71 -0.88
C LEU A 329 2.45 -0.73 -1.16
N THR A 330 2.59 -1.59 -0.14
CA THR A 330 2.10 -2.97 -0.17
C THR A 330 1.06 -3.18 0.93
N THR A 331 0.13 -4.10 0.70
CA THR A 331 -0.85 -4.56 1.69
C THR A 331 -0.41 -5.85 2.40
N THR A 332 0.82 -6.30 2.11
CA THR A 332 1.46 -7.39 2.82
C THR A 332 1.69 -7.00 4.29
N PRO A 333 1.51 -7.91 5.27
CA PRO A 333 1.77 -7.61 6.68
C PRO A 333 3.19 -7.12 6.94
N GLU A 334 3.33 -6.19 7.87
CA GLU A 334 4.61 -5.54 8.19
C GLU A 334 5.74 -6.50 8.58
N GLN A 335 5.43 -7.69 9.14
CA GLN A 335 6.45 -8.66 9.55
C GLN A 335 7.40 -9.04 8.40
N VAL A 336 6.87 -9.18 7.19
CA VAL A 336 7.64 -9.65 6.02
C VAL A 336 8.18 -8.49 5.17
N THR A 337 8.02 -7.25 5.62
CA THR A 337 8.40 -6.05 4.86
C THR A 337 9.90 -5.92 4.67
N LYS A 338 10.73 -6.55 5.52
CA LYS A 338 12.19 -6.50 5.41
C LYS A 338 12.69 -7.07 4.08
N ASN A 339 12.16 -8.21 3.66
CA ASN A 339 12.52 -8.82 2.38
C ASN A 339 12.07 -7.95 1.18
N TYR A 340 10.89 -7.30 1.30
CA TYR A 340 10.43 -6.35 0.29
C TYR A 340 11.34 -5.12 0.19
N MET A 341 11.71 -4.52 1.32
CA MET A 341 12.61 -3.36 1.36
C MET A 341 13.99 -3.70 0.79
N ASP A 342 14.56 -4.86 1.15
CA ASP A 342 15.84 -5.31 0.62
C ASP A 342 15.81 -5.46 -0.91
N PHE A 343 14.78 -6.11 -1.46
CA PHE A 343 14.60 -6.22 -2.91
C PHE A 343 14.45 -4.86 -3.58
N ILE A 344 13.57 -4.00 -3.04
CA ILE A 344 13.28 -2.69 -3.62
C ILE A 344 14.53 -1.82 -3.63
N TYR A 345 15.25 -1.69 -2.52
CA TYR A 345 16.42 -0.81 -2.48
C TYR A 345 17.65 -1.35 -3.22
N LYS A 346 17.68 -2.64 -3.57
CA LYS A 346 18.68 -3.20 -4.50
C LYS A 346 18.34 -2.95 -5.97
N THR A 347 17.08 -2.68 -6.29
CA THR A 347 16.56 -2.78 -7.66
C THR A 347 15.94 -1.48 -8.18
N TYR A 348 15.35 -0.68 -7.29
CA TYR A 348 14.55 0.51 -7.58
C TYR A 348 15.08 1.73 -6.80
N PRO A 349 14.73 2.96 -7.23
CA PRO A 349 15.16 4.18 -6.56
C PRO A 349 14.73 4.24 -5.09
N LEU A 350 15.49 4.99 -4.29
CA LEU A 350 15.15 5.27 -2.90
C LEU A 350 13.76 5.93 -2.77
N GLY A 351 13.05 5.59 -1.71
CA GLY A 351 11.67 6.03 -1.47
C GLY A 351 11.14 5.57 -0.13
N SER A 352 10.05 6.21 0.33
CA SER A 352 9.37 5.83 1.58
C SER A 352 8.48 4.61 1.39
N PHE A 353 8.07 3.98 2.49
CA PHE A 353 7.25 2.78 2.49
C PHE A 353 5.99 2.95 3.32
N ASP A 354 4.92 2.33 2.85
CA ASP A 354 3.78 1.92 3.66
C ASP A 354 3.50 0.43 3.44
N THR A 355 3.14 -0.23 4.53
CA THR A 355 2.85 -1.66 4.60
C THR A 355 1.58 -1.86 5.42
N ARG A 356 1.01 -3.06 5.45
CA ARG A 356 -0.13 -3.33 6.32
C ARG A 356 0.34 -3.45 7.79
N PRO A 357 -0.08 -2.54 8.70
CA PRO A 357 0.28 -2.62 10.11
C PRO A 357 -0.43 -3.80 10.78
N LEU A 358 0.04 -4.21 11.95
CA LEU A 358 -0.57 -5.31 12.71
C LEU A 358 -1.77 -4.86 13.54
N ASN A 359 -1.71 -3.66 14.10
CA ASN A 359 -2.85 -3.08 14.80
C ASN A 359 -3.77 -2.32 13.84
N PHE A 360 -5.03 -2.75 13.79
CA PHE A 360 -6.12 -2.03 13.13
C PHE A 360 -7.01 -1.34 14.17
N SER A 361 -6.52 -0.27 14.78
CA SER A 361 -7.31 0.54 15.73
C SER A 361 -8.49 1.26 15.08
N ASP A 362 -8.53 1.28 13.74
CA ASP A 362 -9.59 1.86 12.92
C ASP A 362 -10.19 0.78 12.00
N VAL A 363 -11.51 0.55 12.10
CA VAL A 363 -12.25 -0.43 11.28
C VAL A 363 -12.10 -0.16 9.79
N SER A 364 -11.98 1.10 9.39
CA SER A 364 -11.75 1.46 8.00
C SER A 364 -10.37 1.01 7.51
N ALA A 365 -9.35 1.07 8.38
CA ALA A 365 -8.02 0.53 8.12
C ALA A 365 -8.01 -1.01 8.10
N THR A 366 -8.90 -1.68 8.85
CA THR A 366 -9.04 -3.15 8.81
C THR A 366 -9.63 -3.66 7.50
N LEU A 367 -10.62 -2.95 6.95
CA LEU A 367 -11.43 -3.42 5.81
C LEU A 367 -10.94 -2.92 4.44
N SER A 368 -10.19 -1.83 4.38
CA SER A 368 -9.59 -1.30 3.15
C SER A 368 -8.27 -0.60 3.44
N ILE A 369 -7.28 -1.38 3.86
CA ILE A 369 -5.99 -0.87 4.29
C ILE A 369 -5.29 -0.02 3.21
N ARG A 370 -5.33 -0.43 1.94
CA ARG A 370 -4.75 0.33 0.83
C ARG A 370 -5.38 1.71 0.72
N LYS A 371 -6.72 1.78 0.66
CA LYS A 371 -7.47 3.04 0.69
C LYS A 371 -7.10 3.93 1.86
N PHE A 372 -7.00 3.38 3.07
CA PHE A 372 -6.63 4.15 4.26
C PHE A 372 -5.24 4.78 4.11
N LEU A 373 -4.25 4.00 3.65
CA LEU A 373 -2.88 4.48 3.43
C LEU A 373 -2.81 5.53 2.31
N LEU A 374 -3.54 5.30 1.20
CA LEU A 374 -3.69 6.29 0.11
C LEU A 374 -4.29 7.59 0.64
N GLN A 375 -5.41 7.55 1.35
CA GLN A 375 -6.04 8.75 1.91
C GLN A 375 -5.09 9.50 2.86
N LYS A 376 -4.35 8.78 3.70
CA LYS A 376 -3.36 9.37 4.61
C LYS A 376 -2.29 10.15 3.85
N ILE A 377 -1.66 9.57 2.83
CA ILE A 377 -0.58 10.25 2.09
C ILE A 377 -1.12 11.42 1.24
N PHE A 378 -2.29 11.30 0.61
CA PHE A 378 -2.92 12.39 -0.14
C PHE A 378 -3.29 13.58 0.78
N GLN A 379 -3.81 13.30 1.97
CA GLN A 379 -4.10 14.33 2.97
C GLN A 379 -2.83 14.96 3.54
N THR A 380 -1.75 14.18 3.66
CA THR A 380 -0.46 14.68 4.15
C THR A 380 0.17 15.68 3.18
N PHE A 381 0.00 15.48 1.87
CA PHE A 381 0.61 16.30 0.82
C PHE A 381 -0.44 16.94 -0.12
N PRO A 382 -1.26 17.88 0.37
CA PRO A 382 -2.41 18.40 -0.38
C PRO A 382 -2.06 19.17 -1.67
N GLN A 383 -0.79 19.56 -1.84
CA GLN A 383 -0.30 20.30 -3.00
C GLN A 383 0.57 19.45 -3.95
N ARG A 384 0.92 18.22 -3.55
CA ARG A 384 1.67 17.32 -4.44
C ARG A 384 0.72 16.68 -5.44
N LYS A 385 1.32 16.27 -6.56
CA LYS A 385 0.67 15.47 -7.58
C LYS A 385 1.05 14.01 -7.40
N PHE A 386 0.12 13.10 -7.69
CA PHE A 386 0.30 11.68 -7.51
C PHE A 386 0.16 10.92 -8.81
N ILE A 387 1.08 9.97 -9.02
CA ILE A 387 1.00 8.95 -10.05
C ILE A 387 0.82 7.62 -9.33
N LEU A 388 -0.24 6.90 -9.66
CA LEU A 388 -0.56 5.61 -9.05
C LEU A 388 -0.17 4.50 -10.02
N VAL A 389 0.62 3.53 -9.57
CA VAL A 389 1.11 2.41 -10.39
C VAL A 389 0.73 1.10 -9.71
N GLY A 390 0.00 0.26 -10.41
CA GLY A 390 -0.44 -1.05 -9.92
C GLY A 390 -0.74 -2.01 -11.06
N ASP A 391 -1.52 -3.04 -10.79
CA ASP A 391 -1.86 -4.09 -11.74
C ASP A 391 -3.34 -4.46 -11.68
N THR A 392 -3.82 -5.25 -12.65
CA THR A 392 -5.23 -5.65 -12.74
C THR A 392 -5.62 -6.83 -11.87
N SER A 393 -4.67 -7.59 -11.34
CA SER A 393 -4.95 -8.77 -10.50
C SER A 393 -5.26 -8.41 -9.03
N ASN A 394 -4.92 -7.19 -8.60
CA ASN A 394 -5.32 -6.62 -7.31
C ASN A 394 -6.69 -5.92 -7.39
N SER A 395 -7.71 -6.50 -6.76
CA SER A 395 -9.09 -6.01 -6.82
C SER A 395 -9.30 -4.68 -6.08
N ASP A 396 -8.57 -4.45 -4.99
CA ASP A 396 -8.57 -3.21 -4.22
C ASP A 396 -7.96 -2.05 -5.02
N ILE A 397 -6.88 -2.27 -5.77
CA ILE A 397 -6.30 -1.29 -6.70
C ILE A 397 -7.34 -0.85 -7.75
N MET A 398 -8.08 -1.82 -8.30
CA MET A 398 -9.10 -1.57 -9.32
C MET A 398 -10.29 -0.74 -8.80
N SER A 399 -10.54 -0.71 -7.48
CA SER A 399 -11.52 0.17 -6.85
C SER A 399 -10.92 1.48 -6.33
N ASP A 400 -9.80 1.40 -5.62
CA ASP A 400 -9.29 2.48 -4.78
C ASP A 400 -8.62 3.57 -5.61
N TYR A 401 -7.83 3.20 -6.63
CA TYR A 401 -7.13 4.17 -7.47
C TYR A 401 -8.07 5.11 -8.23
N PRO A 402 -9.10 4.62 -8.94
CA PRO A 402 -10.07 5.52 -9.57
C PRO A 402 -10.95 6.27 -8.54
N GLU A 403 -11.08 5.78 -7.31
CA GLU A 403 -11.75 6.52 -6.23
C GLU A 403 -10.90 7.70 -5.74
N MET A 404 -9.56 7.57 -5.67
CA MET A 404 -8.68 8.70 -5.31
C MET A 404 -8.79 9.88 -6.29
N VAL A 405 -9.11 9.63 -7.55
CA VAL A 405 -9.39 10.70 -8.54
C VAL A 405 -10.63 11.51 -8.16
N LYS A 406 -11.63 10.85 -7.57
CA LYS A 406 -12.90 11.47 -7.15
C LYS A 406 -12.76 12.18 -5.81
N ASP A 407 -12.07 11.54 -4.86
CA ASP A 407 -11.89 12.05 -3.50
C ASP A 407 -10.88 13.21 -3.44
N PHE A 408 -9.84 13.17 -4.28
CA PHE A 408 -8.77 14.17 -4.34
C PHE A 408 -8.63 14.76 -5.75
N PRO A 409 -9.63 15.53 -6.21
CA PRO A 409 -9.63 16.08 -7.55
C PRO A 409 -8.39 16.95 -7.76
N ASN A 410 -7.78 16.82 -8.94
CA ASN A 410 -6.54 17.49 -9.35
C ASN A 410 -5.26 17.00 -8.66
N GLN A 411 -5.29 16.09 -7.69
CA GLN A 411 -4.05 15.53 -7.12
C GLN A 411 -3.54 14.34 -7.93
N VAL A 412 -4.43 13.46 -8.41
CA VAL A 412 -4.03 12.34 -9.28
C VAL A 412 -3.75 12.84 -10.71
N GLN A 413 -2.53 12.61 -11.19
CA GLN A 413 -2.13 12.91 -12.57
C GLN A 413 -2.32 11.70 -13.49
N CYS A 414 -1.82 10.55 -13.04
CA CYS A 414 -1.79 9.32 -13.82
C CYS A 414 -2.20 8.12 -12.98
N ILE A 415 -2.89 7.16 -13.60
CA ILE A 415 -3.08 5.80 -13.12
C ILE A 415 -2.52 4.84 -14.17
N PHE A 416 -1.44 4.14 -13.83
CA PHE A 416 -0.85 3.11 -14.67
C PHE A 416 -1.20 1.74 -14.09
N LEU A 417 -1.84 0.90 -14.89
CA LEU A 417 -2.21 -0.45 -14.50
C LEU A 417 -1.61 -1.47 -15.46
N ARG A 418 -0.74 -2.34 -14.96
CA ARG A 418 -0.30 -3.50 -15.74
C ARG A 418 -1.50 -4.40 -15.95
N ASN A 419 -1.82 -4.68 -17.22
CA ASN A 419 -2.84 -5.64 -17.58
C ASN A 419 -2.24 -7.06 -17.52
N THR A 420 -2.28 -7.66 -16.34
CA THR A 420 -1.74 -9.00 -16.06
C THR A 420 -2.36 -10.05 -16.97
N SER A 421 -3.68 -10.02 -17.18
CA SER A 421 -4.39 -10.97 -18.06
C SER A 421 -3.96 -10.91 -19.54
N SER A 422 -3.28 -9.84 -19.95
CA SER A 422 -2.75 -9.68 -21.31
C SER A 422 -1.29 -10.11 -21.47
N THR A 423 -0.54 -10.17 -20.37
CA THR A 423 0.88 -10.56 -20.36
C THR A 423 1.09 -11.98 -19.85
N ASP A 424 0.23 -12.44 -18.95
CA ASP A 424 0.34 -13.72 -18.29
C ASP A 424 -0.87 -14.60 -18.61
N SER A 425 -0.68 -15.64 -19.41
CA SER A 425 -1.77 -16.53 -19.85
C SER A 425 -2.41 -17.34 -18.71
N SER A 426 -1.74 -17.45 -17.57
CA SER A 426 -2.26 -18.09 -16.36
C SER A 426 -3.18 -17.18 -15.55
N ASP A 427 -3.13 -15.87 -15.78
CA ASP A 427 -4.05 -14.94 -15.12
C ASP A 427 -5.43 -15.02 -15.76
N LEU A 428 -6.34 -15.68 -15.05
CA LEU A 428 -7.76 -15.81 -15.42
C LEU A 428 -8.67 -14.91 -14.59
N PHE A 429 -8.10 -14.03 -13.76
CA PHE A 429 -8.86 -13.27 -12.78
C PHE A 429 -9.64 -12.15 -13.48
N PRO A 430 -10.95 -12.04 -13.19
CA PRO A 430 -11.71 -10.92 -13.69
C PRO A 430 -11.44 -9.67 -12.84
N TYR A 431 -11.44 -8.51 -13.48
CA TYR A 431 -11.22 -7.22 -12.84
C TYR A 431 -12.31 -6.21 -13.23
N ASN A 432 -12.66 -5.31 -12.31
CA ASN A 432 -13.78 -4.40 -12.51
C ASN A 432 -13.30 -2.99 -12.90
N THR A 433 -13.65 -2.55 -14.11
CA THR A 433 -13.26 -1.22 -14.61
C THR A 433 -14.29 -0.13 -14.36
N LYS A 434 -15.40 -0.42 -13.67
CA LYS A 434 -16.48 0.55 -13.39
C LYS A 434 -15.99 1.83 -12.72
N GLY A 435 -14.97 1.73 -11.86
CA GLY A 435 -14.37 2.88 -11.17
C GLY A 435 -13.89 3.97 -12.12
N PHE A 436 -13.38 3.57 -13.30
CA PHE A 436 -12.79 4.44 -14.32
C PHE A 436 -13.81 5.22 -15.15
N ASN A 437 -15.11 4.93 -15.01
CA ASN A 437 -16.14 5.65 -15.76
C ASN A 437 -16.13 7.14 -15.42
N GLY A 438 -15.99 7.98 -16.44
CA GLY A 438 -15.91 9.44 -16.31
C GLY A 438 -14.50 9.98 -16.02
N ILE A 439 -13.49 9.13 -15.85
CA ILE A 439 -12.08 9.57 -15.79
C ILE A 439 -11.60 9.81 -17.23
N PRO A 440 -10.97 10.97 -17.52
CA PRO A 440 -10.39 11.22 -18.84
C PRO A 440 -9.34 10.16 -19.22
N GLN A 441 -9.39 9.66 -20.46
CA GLN A 441 -8.46 8.62 -20.91
C GLN A 441 -6.99 9.03 -20.79
N ASN A 442 -6.66 10.32 -20.92
CA ASN A 442 -5.29 10.79 -20.76
C ASN A 442 -4.75 10.65 -19.33
N GLN A 443 -5.59 10.42 -18.32
CA GLN A 443 -5.18 10.22 -16.93
C GLN A 443 -4.95 8.76 -16.55
N TYR A 444 -5.25 7.79 -17.42
CA TYR A 444 -4.99 6.38 -17.10
C TYR A 444 -4.60 5.55 -18.32
N MET A 445 -3.84 4.49 -18.07
CA MET A 445 -3.48 3.53 -19.09
C MET A 445 -3.37 2.13 -18.50
N PHE A 446 -4.10 1.20 -19.10
CA PHE A 446 -3.86 -0.23 -18.96
C PHE A 446 -2.76 -0.60 -19.94
N PHE A 447 -1.58 -0.91 -19.43
CA PHE A 447 -0.39 -1.15 -20.24
C PHE A 447 0.00 -2.63 -20.21
N HIS A 448 0.73 -3.08 -21.22
CA HIS A 448 1.13 -4.47 -21.35
C HIS A 448 2.52 -4.67 -20.74
N ASN A 449 3.51 -3.94 -21.23
CA ASN A 449 4.91 -4.10 -20.83
C ASN A 449 5.50 -2.77 -20.33
N PRO A 450 6.58 -2.75 -19.53
CA PRO A 450 7.16 -1.52 -19.00
C PRO A 450 7.50 -0.48 -20.07
N ASN A 451 7.89 -0.92 -21.28
CA ASN A 451 8.21 -0.04 -22.39
C ASN A 451 7.03 0.82 -22.89
N ASP A 452 5.78 0.41 -22.61
CA ASP A 452 4.60 1.22 -22.92
C ASP A 452 4.54 2.51 -22.11
N LEU A 453 5.26 2.57 -20.98
CA LEU A 453 5.38 3.73 -20.09
C LEU A 453 6.45 4.74 -20.56
N THR A 454 7.17 4.42 -21.63
CA THR A 454 8.21 5.31 -22.17
C THR A 454 7.61 6.43 -23.02
N ASN A 455 8.31 7.57 -23.09
CA ASN A 455 7.93 8.71 -23.93
C ASN A 455 6.54 9.33 -23.61
N LEU A 456 6.07 9.15 -22.37
CA LEU A 456 4.88 9.80 -21.84
C LEU A 456 5.23 11.12 -21.15
N ASP A 457 4.34 12.11 -21.28
CA ASP A 457 4.43 13.37 -20.55
C ASP A 457 3.63 13.28 -19.25
N ILE A 458 4.14 12.42 -18.35
CA ILE A 458 3.47 12.12 -17.07
C ILE A 458 3.47 13.31 -16.10
N VAL A 459 4.39 14.25 -16.29
CA VAL A 459 4.48 15.48 -15.48
C VAL A 459 3.27 16.39 -15.70
N ASN A 460 2.79 16.48 -16.95
CA ASN A 460 1.62 17.29 -17.30
C ASN A 460 0.31 16.48 -17.39
N GLY A 461 0.28 15.24 -16.89
CA GLY A 461 -0.93 14.41 -16.88
C GLY A 461 -1.32 13.85 -18.26
N ASN A 462 -0.35 13.69 -19.17
CA ASN A 462 -0.51 13.04 -20.47
C ASN A 462 0.02 11.60 -20.39
N CYS A 463 -0.77 10.75 -19.75
CA CYS A 463 -0.39 9.41 -19.29
C CYS A 463 -0.85 8.29 -20.24
N PHE A 464 -1.30 8.63 -21.45
CA PHE A 464 -1.86 7.66 -22.38
C PHE A 464 -1.08 7.62 -23.69
N ASN A 465 -0.55 6.44 -24.00
CA ASN A 465 0.00 6.14 -25.32
C ASN A 465 -1.11 5.61 -26.23
N SER A 466 -1.49 6.39 -27.24
CA SER A 466 -2.59 6.05 -28.15
C SER A 466 -2.33 4.84 -29.05
N SER A 467 -1.09 4.34 -29.13
CA SER A 467 -0.81 3.06 -29.80
C SER A 467 -1.25 1.84 -29.00
N ILE A 468 -1.53 1.99 -27.71
CA ILE A 468 -1.92 0.90 -26.81
C ILE A 468 -3.45 0.82 -26.76
N VAL A 469 -4.00 -0.31 -27.22
CA VAL A 469 -5.45 -0.51 -27.29
C VAL A 469 -6.03 -0.64 -25.88
N GLN A 470 -6.91 0.29 -25.51
CA GLN A 470 -7.63 0.26 -24.24
C GLN A 470 -8.98 -0.43 -24.43
N ASN A 471 -9.14 -1.63 -23.88
CA ASN A 471 -10.41 -2.36 -23.90
C ASN A 471 -11.15 -2.15 -22.57
N VAL A 472 -11.58 -0.91 -22.30
CA VAL A 472 -12.27 -0.53 -21.07
C VAL A 472 -13.77 -0.38 -21.33
N THR A 473 -14.55 -1.27 -20.73
CA THR A 473 -16.02 -1.36 -20.87
C THR A 473 -16.77 -0.73 -19.70
N PHE A 474 -16.04 -0.30 -18.65
CA PHE A 474 -16.58 0.18 -17.37
C PHE A 474 -17.48 -0.85 -16.66
N GLN A 475 -17.19 -2.13 -16.90
CA GLN A 475 -17.82 -3.29 -16.30
C GLN A 475 -16.76 -4.26 -15.76
N LEU A 476 -17.22 -5.38 -15.20
CA LEU A 476 -16.37 -6.53 -14.90
C LEU A 476 -15.84 -7.11 -16.21
N GLN A 477 -14.52 -7.20 -16.35
CA GLN A 477 -13.81 -7.72 -17.52
C GLN A 477 -12.95 -8.91 -17.12
N GLY A 478 -12.46 -9.65 -18.11
CA GLY A 478 -11.53 -10.75 -17.91
C GLY A 478 -11.07 -11.31 -19.26
N PRO A 479 -10.11 -12.26 -19.26
CA PRO A 479 -9.47 -12.77 -20.47
C PRO A 479 -10.42 -13.41 -21.51
N TYR A 480 -11.66 -13.69 -21.14
CA TYR A 480 -12.70 -14.23 -22.05
C TYR A 480 -13.80 -13.23 -22.42
N GLY A 481 -13.59 -11.92 -22.19
CA GLY A 481 -14.56 -10.89 -22.58
C GLY A 481 -15.83 -10.92 -21.74
N LEU A 482 -15.75 -10.37 -20.53
CA LEU A 482 -16.94 -10.07 -19.74
C LEU A 482 -17.29 -8.60 -19.98
N GLY A 483 -18.48 -8.37 -20.54
CA GLY A 483 -18.94 -7.06 -20.99
C GLY A 483 -20.16 -7.18 -21.89
N SER A 484 -21.34 -7.33 -21.28
CA SER A 484 -22.68 -7.21 -21.88
C SER A 484 -22.95 -7.90 -23.23
N ALA A 485 -22.98 -9.23 -23.25
CA ALA A 485 -23.96 -10.05 -23.99
C ALA A 485 -23.69 -11.52 -23.68
N ALA A 486 -24.73 -12.30 -23.44
CA ALA A 486 -24.63 -13.75 -23.51
C ALA A 486 -24.07 -14.15 -24.89
N GLY A 487 -22.83 -14.65 -24.92
CA GLY A 487 -22.24 -15.31 -26.07
C GLY A 487 -21.11 -14.55 -26.76
N ALA A 488 -19.87 -14.91 -26.42
CA ALA A 488 -18.85 -15.25 -27.42
C ALA A 488 -17.66 -15.91 -26.71
N LEU A 489 -17.19 -17.01 -27.31
CA LEU A 489 -16.05 -17.87 -26.93
C LEU A 489 -16.36 -18.96 -25.90
N ALA A 490 -16.49 -20.18 -26.43
CA ALA A 490 -16.48 -21.41 -25.63
C ALA A 490 -15.08 -21.59 -25.00
N PRO A 491 -15.00 -22.05 -23.74
CA PRO A 491 -13.71 -22.40 -23.15
C PRO A 491 -12.99 -23.47 -23.99
N PRO A 492 -11.65 -23.52 -23.98
CA PRO A 492 -10.87 -24.51 -24.71
C PRO A 492 -11.34 -25.95 -24.44
N SER A 493 -11.32 -26.81 -25.45
CA SER A 493 -11.85 -28.19 -25.37
C SER A 493 -11.24 -29.06 -24.26
N TRP A 494 -10.05 -28.73 -23.76
CA TRP A 494 -9.39 -29.44 -22.66
C TRP A 494 -10.04 -29.19 -21.27
N TRP A 495 -10.91 -28.19 -21.13
CA TRP A 495 -11.72 -27.98 -19.92
C TRP A 495 -12.85 -29.02 -19.75
N LYS A 496 -13.32 -29.65 -20.84
CA LYS A 496 -14.37 -30.70 -20.74
C LYS A 496 -13.85 -32.02 -20.17
N SER A 497 -12.53 -32.21 -20.11
CA SER A 497 -11.90 -33.44 -19.62
C SER A 497 -11.67 -33.49 -18.11
N VAL A 498 -11.77 -32.36 -17.40
CA VAL A 498 -11.52 -32.31 -15.94
C VAL A 498 -12.82 -32.44 -15.12
N SER A 499 -13.99 -32.27 -15.74
CA SER A 499 -15.29 -32.24 -15.03
C SER A 499 -16.12 -33.55 -15.10
N TRP A 500 -15.61 -34.62 -15.70
CA TRP A 500 -16.32 -35.91 -15.78
C TRP A 500 -15.41 -37.08 -15.43
N GLY A 501 -15.00 -37.15 -14.17
CA GLY A 501 -14.15 -38.24 -13.73
C GLY A 501 -13.99 -38.37 -12.23
N LEU A 502 -15.01 -38.05 -11.42
CA LEU A 502 -15.11 -38.43 -10.00
C LEU A 502 -16.51 -38.04 -9.48
N GLY A 503 -17.46 -38.97 -9.53
CA GLY A 503 -18.77 -38.74 -8.91
C GLY A 503 -19.91 -39.59 -9.45
N LEU A 504 -19.83 -40.93 -9.37
CA LEU A 504 -21.02 -41.79 -9.32
C LEU A 504 -20.66 -43.26 -9.04
N THR A 505 -20.38 -43.61 -7.79
CA THR A 505 -20.72 -44.93 -7.20
C THR A 505 -20.40 -44.90 -5.71
N LEU A 506 -21.41 -44.69 -4.86
CA LEU A 506 -21.52 -45.25 -3.50
C LEU A 506 -22.78 -44.70 -2.82
N LEU A 507 -23.92 -45.36 -3.03
CA LEU A 507 -25.10 -45.26 -2.14
C LEU A 507 -26.20 -46.26 -2.54
N VAL A 508 -25.98 -47.57 -2.34
CA VAL A 508 -27.04 -48.55 -2.00
C VAL A 508 -26.38 -49.79 -1.38
N ALA A 509 -26.47 -49.95 -0.06
CA ALA A 509 -26.61 -51.26 0.64
C ALA A 509 -26.47 -51.07 2.16
N ALA A 510 -27.54 -50.64 2.82
CA ALA A 510 -27.68 -50.79 4.27
C ALA A 510 -29.16 -50.98 4.64
N MET A 511 -29.78 -52.02 4.10
CA MET A 511 -30.96 -52.68 4.67
C MET A 511 -31.01 -54.10 4.09
N SER A 512 -30.69 -55.12 4.90
CA SER A 512 -31.28 -56.49 4.92
C SER A 512 -30.33 -57.46 5.60
N THR A 513 -30.85 -58.09 6.66
CA THR A 513 -30.39 -59.26 7.43
C THR A 513 -29.17 -59.11 8.32
#